data_AF-A0A2R6I6F8-F1
#
_entry.id   AF-A0A2R6I6F8-F1
#
_cell.length_a   1.000
_cell.length_b   1.000
_cell.length_c   1.000
_cell.angle_alpha   90.00
_cell.angle_beta   90.00
_cell.angle_gamma   90.00
#
_symmetry.space_group_name_H-M   'P 1'
#
loop_
_entity.id
_entity.type
_entity.pdbx_description
1 polymer ?
#
loop_
_entity_poly.entity_id
_entity_poly.type
_entity_poly.pdbx_seq_one_letter_code
_entity_poly.pdbx_strand_id
1 'polypeptide(L)'
;MSYVVAIKPSARRHSAGAGEFVARRGARRTFESKALAREWARDLRPSGDGSVWIQDAAPNDPADVDGYLVAARRRREGGERGTQAELRID
;
A
#
# COMPACT_ATOMS: atom_id res chain seq x y z
N MET A 1 -16.54 -9.85 -7.67
CA MET A 1 -15.35 -9.36 -8.40
C MET A 1 -14.16 -9.44 -7.46
N SER A 2 -13.02 -9.91 -7.94
CA SER A 2 -11.78 -9.90 -7.16
C SER A 2 -11.23 -8.48 -6.99
N TYR A 3 -10.36 -8.28 -6.01
CA TYR A 3 -9.61 -7.04 -5.77
C TYR A 3 -8.11 -7.37 -5.69
N VAL A 4 -7.35 -6.94 -6.69
CA VAL A 4 -5.92 -7.21 -6.87
C VAL A 4 -5.11 -6.08 -6.26
N VAL A 5 -4.21 -6.43 -5.33
CA VAL A 5 -3.34 -5.47 -4.64
C VAL A 5 -1.89 -5.71 -5.03
N ALA A 6 -1.21 -4.66 -5.52
CA ALA A 6 0.25 -4.65 -5.61
C ALA A 6 0.91 -4.15 -4.31
N ILE A 7 2.01 -4.77 -3.91
CA ILE A 7 2.72 -4.43 -2.68
C ILE A 7 3.90 -3.50 -3.02
N LYS A 8 3.82 -2.23 -2.61
CA LYS A 8 4.88 -1.25 -2.90
C LYS A 8 6.13 -1.49 -2.04
N PRO A 9 7.33 -1.11 -2.51
CA PRO A 9 8.56 -1.19 -1.72
C PRO A 9 8.48 -0.48 -0.35
N SER A 10 7.71 0.60 -0.24
CA SER A 10 7.48 1.27 1.05
C SER A 10 6.81 0.35 2.07
N ALA A 11 5.76 -0.39 1.68
CA ALA A 11 5.11 -1.36 2.55
C ALA A 11 6.08 -2.47 3.01
N ARG A 12 6.91 -2.98 2.10
CA ARG A 12 7.91 -4.01 2.41
C ARG A 12 8.93 -3.55 3.46
N ARG A 13 9.33 -2.27 3.41
CA ARG A 13 10.30 -1.69 4.37
C ARG A 13 9.71 -1.43 5.74
N HIS A 14 8.39 -1.20 5.83
CA HIS A 14 7.71 -0.80 7.05
C HIS A 14 6.84 -1.90 7.69
N SER A 15 6.74 -3.07 7.04
CA SER A 15 6.07 -4.24 7.58
C SER A 15 6.84 -5.51 7.23
N ALA A 16 7.39 -6.18 8.25
CA ALA A 16 8.00 -7.49 8.11
C ALA A 16 7.05 -8.51 7.47
N GLY A 17 5.76 -8.48 7.84
CA GLY A 17 4.74 -9.35 7.25
C GLY A 17 4.54 -9.11 5.74
N ALA A 18 4.59 -7.85 5.29
CA ALA A 18 4.55 -7.54 3.87
C ALA A 18 5.82 -8.03 3.14
N GLY A 19 6.99 -7.85 3.77
CA GLY A 19 8.25 -8.37 3.23
C GLY A 19 8.26 -9.90 3.08
N GLU A 20 7.83 -10.62 4.12
CA GLU A 20 7.74 -12.08 4.14
C GLU A 20 6.70 -12.60 3.13
N PHE A 21 5.57 -11.92 3.00
CA PHE A 21 4.59 -12.24 1.97
C PHE A 21 5.22 -12.16 0.58
N VAL A 22 5.91 -11.05 0.27
CA VAL A 22 6.54 -10.88 -1.05
C VAL A 22 7.61 -11.93 -1.32
N ALA A 23 8.42 -12.26 -0.31
CA ALA A 23 9.45 -13.29 -0.44
C ALA A 23 8.86 -14.67 -0.76
N ARG A 24 7.68 -15.01 -0.22
CA ARG A 24 7.06 -16.34 -0.39
C ARG A 24 6.06 -16.44 -1.54
N ARG A 25 5.36 -15.35 -1.86
CA ARG A 25 4.16 -15.35 -2.72
C ARG A 25 4.23 -14.33 -3.85
N GLY A 26 5.25 -13.46 -3.87
CA GLY A 26 5.40 -12.41 -4.87
C GLY A 26 4.72 -11.09 -4.51
N ALA A 27 4.83 -10.10 -5.40
CA ALA A 27 4.48 -8.71 -5.13
C ALA A 27 2.99 -8.36 -5.35
N ARG A 28 2.14 -9.33 -5.65
CA ARG A 28 0.70 -9.13 -5.85
C ARG A 28 -0.10 -10.12 -5.00
N ARG A 29 -1.25 -9.67 -4.52
CA ARG A 29 -2.21 -10.52 -3.81
C ARG A 29 -3.62 -10.21 -4.27
N THR A 30 -4.38 -11.27 -4.56
CA THR A 30 -5.79 -11.17 -4.94
C THR A 30 -6.66 -11.40 -3.71
N PHE A 31 -7.73 -10.62 -3.59
CA PHE A 31 -8.75 -10.74 -2.56
C PHE A 31 -10.12 -10.91 -3.20
N GLU A 32 -11.07 -11.47 -2.47
CA GLU A 32 -12.47 -11.53 -2.92
C GLU A 32 -13.17 -10.17 -2.84
N SER A 33 -12.64 -9.24 -2.04
CA SER A 33 -13.15 -7.89 -1.93
C SER A 33 -12.11 -6.90 -1.41
N LYS A 34 -12.37 -5.62 -1.64
CA LYS A 34 -11.61 -4.51 -1.07
C LYS A 34 -11.66 -4.48 0.47
N ALA A 35 -12.76 -4.93 1.07
CA ALA A 35 -12.89 -5.00 2.52
C ALA A 35 -11.88 -5.98 3.12
N LEU A 36 -11.77 -7.18 2.53
CA LEU A 36 -10.80 -8.19 2.93
C LEU A 36 -9.35 -7.73 2.71
N ALA A 37 -9.09 -6.99 1.63
CA ALA A 37 -7.78 -6.39 1.41
C ALA A 37 -7.39 -5.40 2.52
N ARG A 38 -8.36 -4.60 3.00
CA ARG A 38 -8.16 -3.65 4.11
C ARG A 38 -7.98 -4.35 5.45
N GLU A 39 -8.74 -5.40 5.71
CA GLU A 39 -8.56 -6.24 6.91
C GLU A 39 -7.18 -6.88 6.93
N TRP A 40 -6.76 -7.48 5.82
CA TRP A 40 -5.41 -8.00 5.69
C TRP A 40 -4.34 -6.94 5.97
N ALA A 41 -4.50 -5.71 5.46
CA ALA A 41 -3.56 -4.63 5.74
C ALA A 41 -3.50 -4.25 7.23
N ARG A 42 -4.60 -4.38 7.98
CA ARG A 42 -4.62 -4.17 9.44
C ARG A 42 -3.91 -5.29 10.20
N ASP A 43 -4.00 -6.53 9.70
CA ASP A 43 -3.35 -7.70 10.30
C ASP A 43 -1.84 -7.72 10.06
N LEU A 44 -1.37 -7.01 9.02
CA LEU A 44 0.05 -6.79 8.78
C LEU A 44 0.61 -5.89 9.87
N ARG A 45 1.11 -6.51 10.96
CA ARG A 45 1.78 -5.80 12.04
C ARG A 45 2.92 -4.95 11.46
N PRO A 46 2.90 -3.62 11.66
CA PRO A 46 3.99 -2.78 11.24
C PRO A 46 5.23 -3.06 12.10
N SER A 47 6.40 -2.86 11.52
CA SER A 47 7.65 -2.88 12.28
C SER A 47 7.85 -1.52 12.92
N GLY A 48 7.76 -1.45 14.26
CA GLY A 48 7.83 -0.19 15.01
C GLY A 48 6.56 0.68 14.85
N ASP A 49 6.72 2.00 14.91
CA ASP A 49 5.61 2.98 14.89
C ASP A 49 5.07 3.31 13.48
N GLY A 50 5.36 2.47 12.48
CA GLY A 50 4.84 2.65 11.12
C GLY A 50 3.38 2.17 10.98
N SER A 51 2.74 2.47 9.86
CA SER A 51 1.47 1.84 9.47
C SER A 51 1.45 1.52 7.98
N VAL A 52 0.75 0.46 7.61
CA VAL A 52 0.46 0.09 6.22
C VAL A 52 -1.04 0.12 5.96
N TRP A 53 -1.46 0.50 4.75
CA TRP A 53 -2.87 0.52 4.36
C TRP A 53 -3.06 0.29 2.86
N ILE A 54 -4.30 0.01 2.47
CA ILE A 54 -4.72 -0.10 1.07
C ILE A 54 -5.08 1.28 0.52
N GLN A 55 -4.39 1.68 -0.55
CA GLN A 55 -4.71 2.82 -1.39
C GLN A 55 -5.30 2.30 -2.71
N ASP A 56 -6.42 2.85 -3.16
CA ASP A 56 -6.97 2.50 -4.47
C ASP A 56 -6.03 2.94 -5.60
N ALA A 57 -6.00 2.15 -6.67
CA ALA A 57 -5.39 2.59 -7.92
C ALA A 57 -6.18 3.77 -8.50
N ALA A 58 -5.50 4.65 -9.23
CA ALA A 58 -6.19 5.71 -9.96
C ALA A 58 -7.07 5.07 -11.06
N PRO A 59 -8.20 5.68 -11.47
CA PRO A 59 -9.07 5.14 -12.51
C PRO A 59 -8.37 4.87 -13.85
N ASN A 60 -7.28 5.60 -14.12
CA ASN A 60 -6.44 5.50 -15.31
C ASN A 60 -5.03 4.97 -14.99
N ASP A 61 -4.86 4.26 -13.87
CA ASP A 61 -3.59 3.63 -13.53
C ASP A 61 -3.27 2.56 -14.60
N PRO A 62 -2.08 2.63 -15.24
CA PRO A 62 -1.71 1.65 -16.26
C PRO A 62 -1.39 0.27 -15.69
N ALA A 63 -1.23 0.15 -14.37
CA ALA A 63 -1.05 -1.15 -13.73
C ALA A 63 -2.40 -1.88 -13.63
N ASP A 64 -2.39 -3.16 -14.05
CA ASP A 64 -3.52 -4.09 -13.90
C ASP A 64 -3.71 -4.53 -12.43
N VAL A 65 -4.07 -3.57 -11.58
CA VAL A 65 -4.35 -3.76 -10.14
C VAL A 65 -5.45 -2.80 -9.67
N ASP A 66 -6.24 -3.23 -8.70
CA ASP A 66 -7.30 -2.42 -8.10
C ASP A 66 -6.78 -1.51 -6.98
N GLY A 67 -5.63 -1.84 -6.40
CA GLY A 67 -5.03 -1.05 -5.33
C GLY A 67 -3.60 -1.42 -4.98
N TYR A 68 -3.08 -0.69 -4.00
CA TYR A 68 -1.71 -0.80 -3.53
C TYR A 68 -1.66 -0.90 -2.01
N LEU A 69 -0.85 -1.83 -1.51
CA LEU A 69 -0.39 -1.77 -0.13
C LEU A 69 0.76 -0.77 -0.04
N VAL A 70 0.58 0.27 0.77
CA VAL A 70 1.55 1.36 0.96
C VAL A 70 1.85 1.56 2.44
N ALA A 71 2.90 2.33 2.74
CA ALA A 71 3.25 2.72 4.11
C ALA A 71 3.50 4.23 4.20
N ALA A 72 3.23 4.80 5.37
CA ALA A 72 3.60 6.16 5.71
C ALA A 72 5.03 6.18 6.25
N ARG A 73 5.85 7.11 5.76
CA ARG A 73 7.09 7.46 6.44
C ARG A 73 6.70 8.27 7.69
N ARG A 74 7.18 7.85 8.86
CA ARG A 74 7.03 8.62 10.11
C ARG A 74 7.54 10.04 9.84
N ARG A 75 6.66 11.03 9.84
CA ARG A 75 7.07 12.42 9.93
C ARG A 75 7.62 12.58 11.34
N ARG A 76 8.94 12.68 11.49
CA ARG A 76 9.49 13.27 12.72
C ARG A 76 8.85 14.65 12.81
N GLU A 77 8.25 14.97 13.94
CA GLU A 77 7.50 16.20 14.15
C GLU A 77 8.33 17.40 13.68
N GLY A 78 7.78 18.19 12.75
CA GLY A 78 8.40 19.40 12.19
C GLY A 78 8.80 19.29 10.71
N GLY A 79 7.85 19.53 9.80
CA GLY A 79 8.21 19.75 8.38
C GLY A 79 7.05 19.60 7.41
N GLU A 80 6.27 20.68 7.29
CA GLU A 80 5.47 21.21 6.14
C GLU A 80 4.68 20.28 5.21
N ARG A 81 3.38 20.60 5.06
CA ARG A 81 2.40 19.80 4.30
C ARG A 81 2.83 19.76 2.84
N GLY A 82 3.42 18.65 2.42
CA GLY A 82 3.62 18.35 1.01
C GLY A 82 2.28 18.06 0.36
N THR A 83 1.69 19.10 -0.24
CA THR A 83 0.69 19.00 -1.29
C THR A 83 1.09 17.89 -2.26
N GLN A 84 0.28 16.83 -2.34
CA GLN A 84 0.38 15.84 -3.40
C GLN A 84 -0.02 16.58 -4.67
N ALA A 85 0.98 17.03 -5.42
CA ALA A 85 0.80 17.81 -6.63
C ALA A 85 -0.08 17.01 -7.61
N GLU A 86 -1.26 17.56 -7.87
CA GLU A 86 -2.03 17.38 -9.08
C GLU A 86 -1.08 17.55 -10.28
N LEU A 87 -0.72 16.44 -10.91
CA LEU A 87 -0.06 16.47 -12.21
C LEU A 87 -1.14 16.83 -13.24
N ARG A 88 -1.41 18.13 -13.41
CA ARG A 88 -2.09 18.64 -14.60
C ARG A 88 -1.08 18.59 -15.74
N ILE A 89 -1.39 17.81 -16.76
CA ILE A 89 -0.86 18.01 -18.10
C ILE A 89 -1.83 18.94 -18.79
N ASP A 90 -1.37 20.15 -19.12
CA ASP A 90 -1.75 20.95 -20.29
C ASP A 90 -0.64 22.00 -20.53
#